data_AF-A0A1X4HYC1-F1
#
_entry.id   AF-A0A1X4HYC1-F1
#
_cell.length_a   1.000
_cell.length_b   1.000
_cell.length_c   1.000
_cell.angle_alpha   90.00
_cell.angle_beta   90.00
_cell.angle_gamma   90.00
#
_symmetry.space_group_name_H-M   'P 1'
#
loop_
_entity.id
_entity.type
_entity.pdbx_description
1 polymer ?
#
loop_
_entity_poly.entity_id
_entity_poly.type
_entity_poly.pdbx_seq_one_letter_code
_entity_poly.pdbx_strand_id
1 'polypeptide(L)'
;MQSQDVVPPSPASSAAGPVVGVEQAEAALVEHYPRLVRLAYLVLPSGRGRSRRVLTAHSLVQRALPRGRTPAPPIPAQRTGRDGDPGYALLRLQVLRTALGRGARLPSPLPQVWGLKLFPRSGGADELALEQRLSELSGPARAAHALRGLERLPDGDVREV
;
A
#
# COMPACT_ATOMS: atom_id res chain seq x y z
N MET A 1 -10.80 -13.74 60.29
CA MET A 1 -9.74 -13.99 59.29
C MET A 1 -10.39 -14.72 58.12
N GLN A 2 -11.00 -13.99 57.17
CA GLN A 2 -11.58 -14.58 55.95
C GLN A 2 -10.55 -14.43 54.82
N SER A 3 -10.08 -15.57 54.32
CA SER A 3 -9.13 -15.65 53.20
C SER A 3 -9.84 -15.25 51.91
N GLN A 4 -9.31 -14.25 51.22
CA GLN A 4 -9.75 -13.83 49.89
C GLN A 4 -8.97 -14.66 48.86
N ASP A 5 -9.65 -15.58 48.18
CA ASP A 5 -9.14 -16.23 46.98
C ASP A 5 -9.08 -15.20 45.84
N VAL A 6 -7.87 -14.77 45.52
CA VAL A 6 -7.57 -13.94 44.34
C VAL A 6 -7.48 -14.87 43.14
N VAL A 7 -8.53 -14.87 42.31
CA VAL A 7 -8.52 -15.52 41.00
C VAL A 7 -7.56 -14.75 40.08
N PRO A 8 -6.54 -15.38 39.47
CA PRO A 8 -5.72 -14.71 38.47
C PRO A 8 -6.55 -14.40 37.22
N PRO A 9 -6.40 -13.22 36.59
CA PRO A 9 -7.10 -12.94 35.34
C PRO A 9 -6.65 -13.95 34.27
N SER A 10 -7.60 -14.71 33.74
CA SER A 10 -7.39 -15.59 32.59
C SER A 10 -6.92 -14.78 31.37
N PRO A 11 -5.92 -15.25 30.60
CA PRO A 11 -5.49 -14.59 29.37
C PRO A 11 -6.50 -14.87 28.25
N ALA A 12 -7.68 -14.28 28.32
CA ALA A 12 -8.64 -14.26 27.22
C ALA A 12 -8.27 -13.16 26.21
N SER A 13 -7.08 -13.25 25.58
CA SER A 13 -6.74 -12.46 24.39
C SER A 13 -5.46 -12.99 23.71
N SER A 14 -5.54 -14.11 22.99
CA SER A 14 -4.46 -14.56 22.10
C SER A 14 -4.93 -15.41 20.92
N ALA A 15 -6.12 -15.10 20.38
CA ALA A 15 -6.61 -15.70 19.14
C ALA A 15 -6.99 -14.67 18.06
N ALA A 16 -7.10 -13.38 18.41
CA ALA A 16 -7.21 -12.30 17.44
C ALA A 16 -5.81 -11.80 17.11
N GLY A 17 -5.35 -11.99 15.86
CA GLY A 17 -4.09 -11.42 15.40
C GLY A 17 -4.03 -9.90 15.64
N PRO A 18 -2.82 -9.29 15.57
CA PRO A 18 -2.65 -7.87 15.80
C PRO A 18 -3.63 -7.05 14.95
N VAL A 19 -4.33 -6.09 15.57
CA VAL A 19 -5.31 -5.23 14.90
C VAL A 19 -4.70 -3.86 14.69
N VAL A 20 -4.79 -3.33 13.47
CA VAL A 20 -4.32 -1.99 13.15
C VAL A 20 -5.44 -0.99 13.43
N GLY A 21 -5.14 -0.03 14.31
CA GLY A 21 -6.01 1.11 14.58
C GLY A 21 -5.99 2.12 13.44
N VAL A 22 -7.06 2.92 13.32
CA VAL A 22 -7.16 3.98 12.30
C VAL A 22 -6.03 5.00 12.47
N GLU A 23 -5.79 5.47 13.70
CA GLU A 23 -4.68 6.40 14.04
C GLU A 23 -3.30 5.89 13.57
N GLN A 24 -3.04 4.59 13.75
CA GLN A 24 -1.77 3.99 13.32
C GLN A 24 -1.66 3.96 11.79
N ALA A 25 -2.75 3.66 11.10
CA ALA A 25 -2.79 3.73 9.64
C ALA A 25 -2.65 5.19 9.15
N GLU A 26 -3.22 6.17 9.84
CA GLU A 26 -3.07 7.59 9.50
C GLU A 26 -1.63 8.08 9.66
N ALA A 27 -0.98 7.76 10.79
CA ALA A 27 0.42 8.07 11.00
C ALA A 27 1.32 7.45 9.91
N ALA A 28 1.09 6.16 9.62
CA ALA A 28 1.82 5.45 8.57
C ALA A 28 1.58 6.04 7.17
N LEU A 29 0.35 6.50 6.88
CA LEU A 29 0.03 7.14 5.61
C LEU A 29 0.83 8.42 5.44
N VAL A 30 0.87 9.28 6.46
CA VAL A 30 1.60 10.55 6.42
C VAL A 30 3.10 10.29 6.27
N GLU A 31 3.66 9.37 7.06
CA GLU A 31 5.09 9.05 7.01
C GLU A 31 5.51 8.45 5.65
N HIS A 32 4.66 7.62 5.04
CA HIS A 32 5.02 6.83 3.87
C HIS A 32 4.28 7.22 2.59
N TYR A 33 3.63 8.39 2.58
CA TYR A 33 2.84 8.85 1.43
C TYR A 33 3.59 8.77 0.10
N PRO A 34 4.82 9.32 -0.06
CA PRO A 34 5.53 9.26 -1.34
C PRO A 34 5.88 7.83 -1.77
N ARG A 35 6.20 6.96 -0.80
CA ARG A 35 6.54 5.56 -1.03
C ARG A 35 5.33 4.77 -1.53
N LEU A 36 4.17 4.95 -0.90
CA LEU A 36 2.89 4.35 -1.33
C LEU A 36 2.47 4.84 -2.71
N VAL A 37 2.64 6.13 -3.02
CA VAL A 37 2.32 6.68 -4.35
C VAL A 37 3.22 6.09 -5.42
N ARG A 38 4.53 5.95 -5.15
CA ARG A 38 5.48 5.33 -6.09
C ARG A 38 5.12 3.87 -6.35
N LEU A 39 4.76 3.12 -5.31
CA LEU A 39 4.27 1.75 -5.45
C LEU A 39 3.03 1.68 -6.35
N ALA A 40 2.00 2.50 -6.06
CA ALA A 40 0.78 2.55 -6.86
C ALA A 40 1.06 2.89 -8.33
N TYR A 41 1.92 3.89 -8.58
CA TYR A 41 2.29 4.31 -9.93
C TYR A 41 2.94 3.19 -10.74
N LEU A 42 3.84 2.41 -10.15
CA LEU A 42 4.52 1.30 -10.81
C LEU A 42 3.58 0.13 -11.15
N VAL A 43 2.51 -0.08 -10.37
CA VAL A 43 1.55 -1.18 -10.60
C VAL A 43 0.49 -0.82 -11.63
N LEU A 44 0.08 0.46 -11.67
CA LEU A 44 -0.94 0.94 -12.57
C LEU A 44 -0.61 0.70 -14.06
N PRO A 45 -1.61 0.43 -14.92
CA PRO A 45 -1.39 0.20 -16.34
C PRO A 45 -0.69 1.37 -17.05
N SER A 46 0.24 1.03 -17.95
CA SER A 46 1.04 1.96 -18.76
C SER A 46 0.21 2.76 -19.80
N GLY A 47 -0.92 2.21 -20.27
CA GLY A 47 -1.74 2.83 -21.34
C GLY A 47 -2.51 4.10 -20.95
N ARG A 48 -2.48 4.52 -19.68
CA ARG A 48 -2.96 5.84 -19.25
C ARG A 48 -1.77 6.78 -19.25
N GLY A 49 -1.79 7.84 -20.05
CA GLY A 49 -0.69 8.80 -20.12
C GLY A 49 -0.17 9.23 -18.74
N ARG A 50 1.14 9.52 -18.65
CA ARG A 50 1.92 9.70 -17.41
C ARG A 50 1.19 10.52 -16.33
N SER A 51 0.66 11.70 -16.68
CA SER A 51 -0.05 12.57 -15.73
C SER A 51 -1.31 11.92 -15.14
N ARG A 52 -2.10 11.20 -15.95
CA ARG A 52 -3.29 10.50 -15.45
C ARG A 52 -2.92 9.37 -14.49
N ARG A 53 -1.82 8.67 -14.77
CA ARG A 53 -1.31 7.59 -13.91
C ARG A 53 -0.81 8.13 -12.57
N VAL A 54 -0.13 9.27 -12.56
CA VAL A 54 0.27 9.98 -11.32
C VAL A 54 -0.95 10.36 -10.49
N LEU A 55 -1.93 11.05 -11.07
CA LEU A 55 -3.16 11.43 -10.35
C LEU A 55 -3.93 10.22 -9.82
N THR A 56 -4.00 9.14 -10.61
CA THR A 56 -4.64 7.90 -10.18
C THR A 56 -3.90 7.30 -8.97
N ALA A 57 -2.56 7.26 -8.99
CA ALA A 57 -1.76 6.79 -7.87
C ALA A 57 -2.02 7.58 -6.58
N HIS A 58 -2.03 8.91 -6.65
CA HIS A 58 -2.38 9.77 -5.51
C HIS A 58 -3.78 9.48 -4.98
N SER A 59 -4.78 9.38 -5.87
CA SER A 59 -6.17 9.13 -5.48
C SER A 59 -6.35 7.76 -4.81
N LEU A 60 -5.58 6.74 -5.22
CA LEU A 60 -5.62 5.42 -4.59
C LEU A 60 -5.04 5.46 -3.18
N VAL A 61 -3.91 6.13 -2.99
CA VAL A 61 -3.26 6.26 -1.68
C VAL A 61 -4.12 7.08 -0.73
N GLN A 62 -4.70 8.20 -1.19
CA GLN A 62 -5.60 9.03 -0.37
C GLN A 62 -6.86 8.29 0.10
N ARG A 63 -7.29 7.26 -0.65
CA ARG A 63 -8.46 6.43 -0.32
C ARG A 63 -8.11 5.12 0.38
N ALA A 64 -6.83 4.88 0.67
CA ALA A 64 -6.37 3.64 1.27
C ALA A 64 -6.71 3.56 2.76
N LEU A 65 -6.99 4.69 3.44
CA LEU A 65 -7.26 4.67 4.87
C LEU A 65 -8.43 3.72 5.23
N PRO A 66 -8.25 2.86 6.25
CA PRO A 66 -9.32 2.02 6.73
C PRO A 66 -10.38 2.88 7.43
N ARG A 67 -11.66 2.52 7.26
CA ARG A 67 -12.79 3.22 7.93
C ARG A 67 -12.98 2.83 9.39
N GLY A 68 -12.15 1.92 9.90
CA GLY A 68 -12.25 1.34 11.24
C GLY A 68 -11.07 0.41 11.52
N ARG A 69 -11.09 -0.24 12.69
CA ARG A 69 -10.07 -1.22 13.07
C ARG A 69 -10.06 -2.38 12.08
N THR A 70 -8.88 -2.69 11.55
CA THR A 70 -8.72 -3.72 10.52
C THR A 70 -7.69 -4.74 11.00
N PRO A 71 -7.89 -6.06 10.80
CA PRO A 71 -6.85 -7.05 11.08
C PRO A 71 -5.56 -6.67 10.36
N ALA A 72 -4.42 -6.71 11.07
CA ALA A 72 -3.15 -6.51 10.43
C ALA A 72 -2.94 -7.63 9.39
N PRO A 73 -2.38 -7.30 8.21
CA PRO A 73 -1.91 -8.35 7.32
C PRO A 73 -0.86 -9.19 8.06
N PRO A 74 -0.65 -10.46 7.69
CA PRO A 74 0.43 -11.25 8.28
C PRO A 74 1.76 -10.53 8.06
N ILE A 75 2.31 -9.97 9.14
CA ILE A 75 3.60 -9.29 9.12
C ILE A 75 4.65 -10.38 9.35
N PRO A 76 5.68 -10.50 8.50
CA PRO A 76 6.76 -11.45 8.70
C PRO A 76 7.41 -11.25 10.07
N ALA A 77 7.69 -12.33 10.78
CA ALA A 77 8.14 -12.33 12.17
C ALA A 77 9.52 -11.68 12.43
N GLN A 78 10.22 -11.19 11.41
CA GLN A 78 11.55 -10.59 11.55
C GLN A 78 11.73 -9.40 10.60
N ARG A 79 11.18 -8.24 10.99
CA ARG A 79 11.62 -6.95 10.42
C ARG A 79 11.83 -5.95 11.54
N THR A 80 13.09 -5.72 11.87
CA THR A 80 13.51 -4.57 12.68
C THR A 80 13.59 -3.34 11.77
N GLY A 81 12.70 -2.36 11.97
CA GLY A 81 12.74 -1.06 11.27
C GLY A 81 11.44 -0.66 10.57
N ARG A 82 11.52 0.38 9.72
CA ARG A 82 10.39 1.02 8.98
C ARG A 82 9.52 0.06 8.16
N ASP A 83 10.04 -1.11 7.78
CA ASP A 83 9.31 -2.11 6.98
C ASP A 83 8.48 -3.10 7.82
N GLY A 84 8.56 -3.02 9.15
CA GLY A 84 7.75 -3.80 10.10
C GLY A 84 6.52 -3.06 10.62
N ASP A 85 6.27 -1.82 10.18
CA ASP A 85 5.10 -1.06 10.62
C ASP A 85 3.79 -1.73 10.13
N PRO A 86 2.92 -2.19 11.05
CA PRO A 86 1.64 -2.79 10.70
C PRO A 86 0.72 -1.84 9.93
N GLY A 87 0.78 -0.53 10.20
CA GLY A 87 0.01 0.49 9.49
C GLY A 87 0.42 0.55 8.02
N TYR A 88 1.72 0.66 7.77
CA TYR A 88 2.29 0.63 6.42
C TYR A 88 1.98 -0.67 5.67
N ALA A 89 2.12 -1.83 6.32
CA ALA A 89 1.85 -3.12 5.69
C ALA A 89 0.39 -3.24 5.24
N LEU A 90 -0.56 -2.76 6.08
CA LEU A 90 -1.99 -2.73 5.75
C LEU A 90 -2.25 -1.81 4.55
N LEU A 91 -1.72 -0.59 4.57
CA LEU A 91 -1.89 0.39 3.49
C LEU A 91 -1.29 -0.12 2.17
N ARG A 92 -0.10 -0.74 2.22
CA ARG A 92 0.56 -1.34 1.06
C ARG A 92 -0.35 -2.40 0.40
N LEU A 93 -0.93 -3.29 1.20
CA LEU A 93 -1.85 -4.32 0.71
C LEU A 93 -3.12 -3.71 0.10
N GLN A 94 -3.73 -2.71 0.75
CA GLN A 94 -4.92 -2.02 0.24
C GLN A 94 -4.65 -1.28 -1.08
N VAL A 95 -3.53 -0.58 -1.17
CA VAL A 95 -3.09 0.11 -2.40
C VAL A 95 -2.89 -0.89 -3.54
N LEU A 96 -2.25 -2.04 -3.28
CA LEU A 96 -2.03 -3.06 -4.31
C LEU A 96 -3.33 -3.70 -4.78
N ARG A 97 -4.21 -4.09 -3.86
CA ARG A 97 -5.53 -4.66 -4.19
C ARG A 97 -6.37 -3.69 -5.03
N THR A 98 -6.36 -2.41 -4.68
CA THR A 98 -7.12 -1.39 -5.42
C THR A 98 -6.49 -1.06 -6.78
N ALA A 99 -5.16 -1.04 -6.89
CA ALA A 99 -4.45 -0.82 -8.15
C ALA A 99 -4.57 -2.01 -9.14
N LEU A 100 -4.61 -3.24 -8.63
CA LEU A 100 -4.79 -4.46 -9.43
C LEU A 100 -6.26 -4.72 -9.78
N GLY A 101 -7.18 -4.34 -8.90
CA GLY A 101 -8.61 -4.50 -9.10
C GLY A 101 -9.22 -3.53 -10.11
N ARG A 102 -10.53 -3.65 -10.33
CA ARG A 102 -11.30 -2.70 -11.15
C ARG A 102 -11.28 -1.27 -10.59
N GLY A 103 -10.83 -1.09 -9.33
CA GLY A 103 -10.64 0.20 -8.66
C GLY A 103 -9.64 1.14 -9.34
N ALA A 104 -8.72 0.63 -10.16
CA ALA A 104 -7.89 1.48 -11.02
C ALA A 104 -8.70 2.20 -12.13
N ARG A 105 -9.93 1.77 -12.39
CA ARG A 105 -10.92 2.51 -13.19
C ARG A 105 -11.80 3.30 -12.21
N LEU A 106 -11.26 4.38 -11.66
CA LEU A 106 -12.10 5.30 -10.89
C LEU A 106 -13.21 5.83 -11.81
N PRO A 107 -14.49 5.84 -11.38
CA PRO A 107 -15.47 6.76 -11.97
C PRO A 107 -14.89 8.17 -11.85
N SER A 108 -15.18 9.08 -12.78
CA SER A 108 -14.65 10.45 -12.71
C SER A 108 -15.55 11.32 -11.80
N PRO A 109 -15.13 11.62 -10.56
CA PRO A 109 -15.57 12.84 -9.90
C PRO A 109 -14.36 13.64 -9.38
N LEU A 110 -13.25 13.68 -10.13
CA LEU A 110 -12.26 14.72 -9.88
C LEU A 110 -12.83 16.01 -10.46
N PRO A 111 -12.70 17.18 -9.81
CA PRO A 111 -12.91 18.43 -10.52
C PRO A 111 -11.97 18.39 -11.73
N GLN A 112 -12.53 18.45 -12.93
CA GLN A 112 -11.76 18.73 -14.14
C GLN A 112 -11.29 20.18 -14.00
N VAL A 113 -10.22 20.40 -13.26
CA VAL A 113 -9.58 21.72 -13.19
C VAL A 113 -8.88 21.89 -14.53
N TRP A 114 -9.57 22.53 -15.48
CA TRP A 114 -8.98 23.00 -16.71
C TRP A 114 -7.80 23.91 -16.35
N GLY A 115 -6.57 23.42 -16.53
CA GLY A 115 -5.35 24.19 -16.26
C GLY A 115 -4.33 23.53 -15.33
N LEU A 116 -4.69 22.49 -14.56
CA LEU A 116 -3.73 21.79 -13.69
C LEU A 116 -2.92 20.75 -14.50
N LYS A 117 -1.94 21.25 -15.27
CA LYS A 117 -0.96 20.39 -15.96
C LYS A 117 0.14 20.01 -14.97
N LEU A 118 -0.02 18.85 -14.35
CA LEU A 118 1.13 18.15 -13.79
C LEU A 118 2.04 17.76 -14.96
N PHE A 119 3.21 18.37 -15.00
CA PHE A 119 4.34 18.01 -15.85
C PHE A 119 5.26 17.10 -15.03
N PRO A 120 4.94 15.79 -14.89
CA PRO A 120 5.90 14.88 -14.31
C PRO A 120 7.19 15.00 -15.12
N ARG A 121 8.32 15.15 -14.43
CA ARG A 121 9.64 15.29 -15.06
C ARG A 121 9.79 14.23 -16.16
N SER A 122 10.19 14.64 -17.34
CA SER A 122 10.60 13.72 -18.40
C SER A 122 11.77 12.92 -17.86
N GLY A 123 11.59 11.62 -17.71
CA GLY A 123 12.68 10.73 -17.33
C GLY A 123 13.75 10.67 -18.39
N GLY A 124 14.98 10.34 -17.99
CA GLY A 124 16.05 9.99 -18.94
C GLY A 124 15.73 8.70 -19.71
N ALA A 125 16.60 8.33 -20.66
CA ALA A 125 16.42 7.15 -21.50
C ALA A 125 16.18 5.86 -20.69
N ASP A 126 16.86 5.70 -19.55
CA ASP A 126 16.70 4.54 -18.67
C ASP A 126 15.31 4.43 -18.05
N GLU A 127 14.70 5.58 -17.71
CA GLU A 127 13.35 5.61 -17.14
C GLU A 127 12.31 5.23 -18.21
N LEU A 128 12.50 5.68 -19.45
CA LEU A 128 11.65 5.28 -20.58
C LEU A 128 11.82 3.80 -20.91
N ALA A 129 13.05 3.27 -20.87
CA ALA A 129 13.32 1.85 -21.06
C ALA A 129 12.67 0.99 -19.95
N LEU A 130 12.71 1.46 -18.71
CA LEU A 130 12.00 0.82 -17.60
C LEU A 130 10.48 0.87 -17.81
N GLU A 131 9.93 2.03 -18.18
CA GLU A 131 8.50 2.19 -18.44
C GLU A 131 8.02 1.26 -19.57
N GLN A 132 8.82 1.12 -20.63
CA GLN A 132 8.57 0.20 -21.73
C GLN A 132 8.55 -1.26 -21.25
N ARG A 133 9.58 -1.72 -20.52
CA ARG A 133 9.63 -3.09 -19.98
C ARG A 133 8.46 -3.38 -19.04
N LEU A 134 8.09 -2.43 -18.18
CA LEU A 134 6.92 -2.59 -17.28
C LEU A 134 5.60 -2.62 -18.06
N SER A 135 5.52 -1.94 -19.20
CA SER A 135 4.32 -1.92 -20.04
C SER A 135 3.98 -3.29 -20.62
N GLU A 136 4.98 -4.14 -20.83
CA GLU A 136 4.86 -5.50 -21.37
C GLU A 136 4.40 -6.52 -20.31
N LEU A 137 4.51 -6.17 -19.03
CA LEU A 137 4.14 -7.03 -17.93
C LEU A 137 2.64 -7.00 -17.63
N SER A 138 2.13 -8.09 -17.06
CA SER A 138 0.81 -8.10 -16.44
C SER A 138 0.78 -7.21 -15.19
N GLY A 139 -0.43 -6.83 -14.73
CA GLY A 139 -0.59 -6.10 -13.47
C GLY A 139 0.08 -6.78 -12.27
N PRO A 140 -0.19 -8.08 -12.02
CA PRO A 140 0.47 -8.84 -10.96
C PRO A 140 1.99 -8.91 -11.11
N ALA A 141 2.52 -9.05 -12.34
CA ALA A 141 3.96 -9.08 -12.57
C ALA A 141 4.63 -7.73 -12.24
N ARG A 142 3.98 -6.59 -12.56
CA ARG A 142 4.45 -5.26 -12.12
C ARG A 142 4.42 -5.13 -10.59
N ALA A 143 3.38 -5.64 -9.94
CA ALA A 143 3.29 -5.65 -8.48
C ALA A 143 4.44 -6.45 -7.85
N ALA A 144 4.69 -7.67 -8.33
CA ALA A 144 5.82 -8.47 -7.86
C ALA A 144 7.16 -7.77 -8.07
N HIS A 145 7.38 -7.14 -9.23
CA HIS A 145 8.57 -6.35 -9.50
C HIS A 145 8.74 -5.18 -8.51
N ALA A 146 7.67 -4.43 -8.26
CA ALA A 146 7.71 -3.32 -7.32
C ALA A 146 7.91 -3.79 -5.87
N LEU A 147 7.27 -4.90 -5.46
CA LEU A 147 7.44 -5.45 -4.12
C LEU A 147 8.87 -5.97 -3.87
N ARG A 148 9.51 -6.56 -4.89
CA ARG A 148 10.92 -6.98 -4.79
C ARG A 148 11.89 -5.81 -4.86
N GLY A 149 11.70 -4.92 -5.83
CA GLY A 149 12.67 -3.85 -6.13
C GLY A 149 12.53 -2.63 -5.21
N LEU A 150 11.32 -2.09 -5.09
CA LEU A 150 11.04 -0.89 -4.29
C LEU A 150 10.90 -1.23 -2.81
N GLU A 151 10.15 -2.29 -2.50
CA GLU A 151 9.80 -2.66 -1.12
C GLU A 151 10.73 -3.71 -0.50
N ARG A 152 11.66 -4.27 -1.29
CA ARG A 152 12.67 -5.25 -0.87
C ARG A 152 12.08 -6.41 -0.07
N LEU A 153 10.87 -6.86 -0.44
CA LEU A 153 10.27 -8.04 0.17
C LEU A 153 10.96 -9.33 -0.32
N PRO A 154 11.19 -10.30 0.56
CA PRO A 154 11.60 -11.64 0.17
C PRO A 154 10.46 -12.33 -0.58
N ASP A 155 10.81 -13.33 -1.37
CA ASP A 155 9.87 -13.98 -2.29
C ASP A 155 8.68 -14.66 -1.61
N GLY A 156 8.84 -15.12 -0.37
CA GLY A 156 7.73 -15.64 0.44
C GLY A 156 6.66 -14.58 0.62
N ASP A 157 7.04 -13.43 1.17
CA ASP A 157 6.11 -12.32 1.44
C ASP A 157 5.47 -11.76 0.17
N VAL A 158 6.19 -11.76 -0.97
CA VAL A 158 5.63 -11.28 -2.25
C VAL A 158 4.47 -12.16 -2.71
N ARG A 159 4.47 -13.45 -2.40
CA ARG A 159 3.42 -14.41 -2.79
C ARG A 159 2.16 -14.32 -1.91
N GLU A 160 2.30 -13.76 -0.70
CA GLU A 160 1.21 -13.61 0.27
C GLU A 160 0.34 -12.36 0.06
N VAL A 161 0.72 -11.48 -0.89
CA VAL A 161 0.05 -10.20 -1.19
C VAL A 161 -0.98 -10.33 -2.30
#